data_AF-A0A945H373-F1
#
_entry.id   AF-A0A945H373-F1
#
_cell.length_a   1.000
_cell.length_b   1.000
_cell.length_c   1.000
_cell.angle_alpha   90.00
_cell.angle_beta   90.00
_cell.angle_gamma   90.00
#
_symmetry.space_group_name_H-M   'P 1'
#
loop_
_entity.id
_entity.type
_entity.pdbx_description
1 polymer ?
#
loop_
_entity_poly.entity_id
_entity_poly.type
_entity_poly.pdbx_seq_one_letter_code
_entity_poly.pdbx_strand_id
1 'polypeptide(L)'
;MFSRDDEAIVALCTPRGHGAIALIRISGAGNAIAIVDSCAELSSGKKLESVPTHTIHHGFIVDSGKNIDEVLFLLTKAPKTFTGQDTVEITSHNNPFIIDKIIERLLQCGARVAGRGEFTKRAFLNGKVDLSQAEAVHELICAKSEAAVGSALAQLRGGLSHEMAELEKQILRLVTFAEASFEFGEEEISDVGHDEELRSTFKELSEHVHKIQETFSCQRCVRDGVRVAIVGSVNAGKSTILNSLVGRERA
;
A
#
# COMPACT_ATOMS: atom_id res chain seq x y z
N MET A 1 27.17 -1.06 -7.36
CA MET A 1 26.35 0.14 -7.57
C MET A 1 25.00 -0.21 -6.99
N PHE A 2 24.63 0.34 -5.83
CA PHE A 2 23.35 0.03 -5.21
C PHE A 2 22.21 0.48 -6.14
N SER A 3 21.19 -0.35 -6.30
CA SER A 3 19.98 0.09 -7.00
C SER A 3 19.36 1.23 -6.19
N ARG A 4 18.67 2.17 -6.85
CA ARG A 4 17.93 3.26 -6.16
C ARG A 4 16.90 2.72 -5.16
N ASP A 5 16.49 1.46 -5.33
CA ASP A 5 15.54 0.75 -4.47
C ASP A 5 16.17 0.17 -3.18
N ASP A 6 17.51 0.17 -3.07
CA ASP A 6 18.23 -0.31 -1.87
C ASP A 6 18.45 0.79 -0.83
N GLU A 7 18.45 2.06 -1.25
CA GLU A 7 18.66 3.23 -0.39
C GLU A 7 17.59 3.33 0.70
N ALA A 8 17.99 3.67 1.92
CA ALA A 8 17.06 4.02 2.98
C ALA A 8 16.25 5.28 2.64
N ILE A 9 14.92 5.14 2.67
CA ILE A 9 13.97 6.23 2.50
C ILE A 9 13.31 6.60 3.81
N VAL A 10 13.07 7.90 4.03
CA VAL A 10 12.39 8.44 5.20
C VAL A 10 11.18 9.28 4.81
N ALA A 11 10.09 9.18 5.57
CA ALA A 11 8.98 10.13 5.50
C ALA A 11 8.19 10.20 6.82
N LEU A 12 7.45 11.29 6.98
CA LEU A 12 6.36 11.37 7.94
C LEU A 12 5.16 10.53 7.46
N CYS A 13 4.71 9.59 8.28
CA CYS A 13 3.57 8.70 7.99
C CYS A 13 2.24 9.18 8.59
N THR A 14 2.29 10.14 9.50
CA THR A 14 1.11 10.77 10.11
C THR A 14 0.73 12.07 9.38
N PRO A 15 -0.53 12.52 9.44
CA PRO A 15 -0.89 13.83 8.91
C PRO A 15 -0.05 14.95 9.55
N ARG A 16 0.40 15.90 8.73
CA ARG A 16 1.10 17.10 9.22
C ARG A 16 0.13 17.95 10.05
N GLY A 17 0.57 18.39 11.22
CA GLY A 17 -0.21 19.23 12.12
C GLY A 17 0.39 19.30 13.50
N HIS A 18 -0.39 19.80 14.46
CA HIS A 18 -0.05 19.72 15.88
C HIS A 18 -0.84 18.56 16.51
N GLY A 19 -0.18 17.78 17.36
CA GLY A 19 -0.81 16.66 18.05
C GLY A 19 0.13 16.02 19.07
N ALA A 20 -0.35 14.95 19.71
CA ALA A 20 0.47 14.23 20.69
C ALA A 20 1.62 13.46 20.04
N ILE A 21 1.36 12.78 18.91
CA ILE A 21 2.27 11.78 18.34
C ILE A 21 2.39 11.93 16.83
N ALA A 22 3.63 11.86 16.34
CA ALA A 22 3.99 11.75 14.93
C ALA A 22 4.80 10.49 14.69
N LEU A 23 4.47 9.77 13.61
CA LEU A 23 5.21 8.59 13.16
C LEU A 23 6.08 8.95 11.96
N ILE A 24 7.40 8.81 12.12
CA ILE A 24 8.39 8.96 11.04
C ILE A 24 8.92 7.57 10.74
N ARG A 25 8.85 7.12 9.48
CA ARG A 25 9.30 5.80 9.06
C ARG A 25 10.54 5.91 8.20
N ILE A 26 11.55 5.11 8.50
CA ILE A 26 12.71 4.86 7.63
C ILE A 26 12.77 3.39 7.23
N SER A 27 13.02 3.11 5.95
CA SER A 27 13.09 1.74 5.41
C SER A 27 14.12 1.61 4.30
N GLY A 28 14.91 0.53 4.27
CA GLY A 28 15.97 0.31 3.28
C GLY A 28 16.62 -1.07 3.39
N ALA A 29 17.28 -1.53 2.33
CA ALA A 29 17.75 -2.92 2.22
C ALA A 29 18.94 -3.28 3.14
N GLY A 30 19.63 -2.29 3.73
CA GLY A 30 20.70 -2.58 4.70
C GLY A 30 21.27 -1.39 5.47
N ASN A 31 20.92 -0.14 5.13
CA ASN A 31 21.46 1.04 5.81
C ASN A 31 20.46 1.74 6.73
N ALA A 32 19.17 1.36 6.75
CA ALA A 32 18.15 2.04 7.54
C ALA A 32 18.46 2.02 9.04
N ILE A 33 18.82 0.86 9.59
CA ILE A 33 19.15 0.72 11.02
C ILE A 33 20.42 1.51 11.37
N ALA A 34 21.47 1.37 10.54
CA ALA A 34 22.74 2.08 10.73
C ALA A 34 22.57 3.60 10.70
N ILE A 35 21.72 4.12 9.79
CA ILE A 35 21.39 5.54 9.73
C ILE A 35 20.77 6.00 11.04
N VAL A 36 19.76 5.29 11.56
CA VAL A 36 19.14 5.66 12.84
C VAL A 36 20.15 5.56 13.98
N ASP A 37 20.95 4.48 14.03
CA ASP A 37 21.98 4.28 15.07
C ASP A 37 23.06 5.36 15.10
N SER A 38 23.26 6.10 14.00
CA SER A 38 24.21 7.21 13.91
C SER A 38 23.69 8.53 14.50
N CYS A 39 22.37 8.64 14.71
CA CYS A 39 21.72 9.82 15.27
C CYS A 39 20.74 9.50 16.41
N ALA A 40 20.76 8.28 16.93
CA ALA A 40 19.91 7.83 18.03
C ALA A 40 20.73 7.37 19.22
N GLU A 41 20.21 7.69 20.41
CA GLU A 41 20.73 7.22 21.69
C GLU A 41 19.59 6.50 22.42
N LEU A 42 19.66 5.18 22.48
CA LEU A 42 18.70 4.39 23.25
C LEU A 42 19.01 4.56 24.73
N SER A 43 17.97 4.71 25.56
CA SER A 43 18.10 4.83 27.02
C SER A 43 18.70 3.58 27.67
N SER A 44 18.67 2.44 26.97
CA SER A 44 19.35 1.21 27.39
C SER A 44 20.88 1.22 27.18
N GLY A 45 21.42 2.23 26.49
CA GLY A 45 22.83 2.32 26.07
C GLY A 45 23.22 1.38 24.91
N LYS A 46 22.28 0.57 24.40
CA LYS A 46 22.49 -0.35 23.27
C LYS A 46 22.30 0.36 21.93
N LYS A 47 22.76 -0.28 20.86
CA LYS A 47 22.46 0.10 19.47
C LYS A 47 21.20 -0.64 18.99
N LEU A 48 20.44 -0.03 18.08
CA LEU A 48 19.29 -0.65 17.43
C LEU A 48 19.68 -1.94 16.69
N GLU A 49 20.89 -1.99 16.12
CA GLU A 49 21.36 -3.21 15.48
C GLU A 49 21.42 -4.42 16.44
N SER A 50 21.74 -4.19 17.72
CA SER A 50 21.97 -5.24 18.72
C SER A 50 20.75 -5.60 19.57
N VAL A 51 19.62 -4.91 19.39
CA VAL A 51 18.37 -5.26 20.07
C VAL A 51 17.52 -6.22 19.22
N PRO A 52 16.58 -6.95 19.83
CA PRO A 52 15.67 -7.83 19.10
C PRO A 52 14.85 -7.08 18.04
N THR A 53 14.39 -7.80 17.03
CA THR A 53 13.41 -7.27 16.07
C THR A 53 12.00 -7.32 16.64
N HIS A 54 11.11 -6.47 16.11
CA HIS A 54 9.71 -6.33 16.49
C HIS A 54 9.53 -5.89 17.95
N THR A 55 10.46 -5.06 18.43
CA THR A 55 10.44 -4.50 19.79
C THR A 55 10.49 -2.98 19.78
N ILE A 56 9.96 -2.40 20.84
CA ILE A 56 9.93 -0.95 21.07
C ILE A 56 11.05 -0.58 22.03
N HIS A 57 11.77 0.49 21.71
CA HIS A 57 12.87 1.03 22.50
C HIS A 57 12.67 2.51 22.74
N HIS A 58 12.86 2.93 23.98
CA HIS A 58 12.88 4.34 24.36
C HIS A 58 14.28 4.94 24.15
N GLY A 59 14.34 6.21 23.75
CA GLY A 59 15.60 6.93 23.58
C GLY A 59 15.39 8.34 23.03
N PHE A 60 16.45 8.87 22.44
CA PHE A 60 16.49 10.23 21.91
C PHE A 60 17.02 10.25 20.48
N ILE A 61 16.49 11.17 19.68
CA ILE A 61 17.18 11.59 18.45
C ILE A 61 18.12 12.74 18.82
N VAL A 62 19.38 12.65 18.39
CA VAL A 62 20.43 13.60 18.76
C VAL A 62 21.07 14.25 17.53
N ASP A 63 21.40 15.53 17.68
CA ASP A 63 22.20 16.29 16.73
C ASP A 63 23.29 17.07 17.48
N SER A 64 24.55 16.80 17.13
CA SER A 64 25.71 17.52 17.65
C SER A 64 25.74 17.61 19.20
N GLY A 65 25.33 16.52 19.87
CA GLY A 65 25.27 16.43 21.33
C GLY A 65 24.04 17.08 21.99
N LYS A 66 23.05 17.54 21.22
CA LYS A 66 21.77 18.07 21.72
C LYS A 66 20.63 17.14 21.33
N ASN A 67 19.72 16.90 22.27
CA ASN A 67 18.50 16.14 22.01
C ASN A 67 17.56 16.97 21.12
N ILE A 68 17.13 16.39 20.00
CA ILE A 68 16.05 16.93 19.16
C ILE A 68 14.71 16.61 19.81
N ASP A 69 14.50 15.34 20.16
CA ASP A 69 13.29 14.87 20.85
C ASP A 69 13.55 13.56 21.60
N GLU A 70 12.69 13.29 22.57
CA GLU A 70 12.53 12.00 23.25
C GLU A 70 11.50 11.16 22.49
N VAL A 71 11.87 9.95 22.08
CA VAL A 71 11.11 9.17 21.11
C VAL A 71 11.02 7.69 21.48
N LEU A 72 10.08 6.99 20.84
CA LEU A 72 10.05 5.53 20.79
C LEU A 72 10.46 5.04 19.40
N PHE A 73 11.40 4.10 19.37
CA PHE A 73 11.84 3.38 18.18
C PHE A 73 11.17 2.02 18.13
N LEU A 74 10.42 1.74 17.07
CA LEU A 74 10.00 0.38 16.72
C LEU A 74 10.95 -0.16 15.66
N LEU A 75 11.74 -1.18 16.02
CA LEU A 75 12.62 -1.87 15.09
C LEU A 75 11.89 -3.07 14.48
N THR A 76 11.89 -3.17 13.16
CA THR A 76 11.41 -4.37 12.45
C THR A 76 12.41 -4.73 11.34
N LYS A 77 12.99 -5.93 11.42
CA LYS A 77 13.97 -6.43 10.45
C LYS A 77 13.29 -7.24 9.34
N ALA A 78 13.87 -7.17 8.14
CA ALA A 78 13.45 -7.96 6.98
C ALA A 78 13.45 -9.47 7.29
N PRO A 79 12.65 -10.29 6.59
CA PRO A 79 11.64 -9.91 5.57
C PRO A 79 10.25 -9.62 6.18
N LYS A 80 10.13 -9.64 7.51
CA LYS A 80 8.84 -9.52 8.23
C LYS A 80 8.44 -8.07 8.49
N THR A 81 8.48 -7.26 7.43
CA THR A 81 8.13 -5.84 7.44
C THR A 81 7.17 -5.53 6.30
N PHE A 82 6.55 -4.34 6.30
CA PHE A 82 5.64 -3.91 5.24
C PHE A 82 6.33 -3.84 3.88
N THR A 83 7.51 -3.24 3.81
CA THR A 83 8.28 -3.12 2.56
C THR A 83 9.05 -4.39 2.22
N GLY A 84 9.20 -5.34 3.14
CA GLY A 84 10.14 -6.46 3.01
C GLY A 84 11.60 -6.10 3.32
N GLN A 85 11.88 -4.83 3.65
CA GLN A 85 13.20 -4.31 4.01
C GLN A 85 13.28 -3.96 5.50
N ASP A 86 14.49 -3.80 6.04
CA ASP A 86 14.69 -3.31 7.40
C ASP A 86 14.01 -1.95 7.57
N THR A 87 13.26 -1.81 8.67
CA THR A 87 12.41 -0.65 8.91
C THR A 87 12.50 -0.24 10.38
N VAL A 88 12.73 1.05 10.60
CA VAL A 88 12.62 1.67 11.92
C VAL A 88 11.51 2.70 11.86
N GLU A 89 10.59 2.64 12.80
CA GLU A 89 9.58 3.68 13.00
C GLU A 89 9.91 4.47 14.26
N ILE A 90 9.92 5.79 14.13
CA ILE A 90 10.25 6.75 15.16
C ILE A 90 8.95 7.46 15.54
N THR A 91 8.50 7.22 16.75
CA THR A 91 7.32 7.86 17.35
C THR A 91 7.80 9.04 18.18
N SER A 92 7.50 10.25 17.72
CA SER A 92 7.95 11.53 18.29
C SER A 92 6.76 12.41 18.68
N HIS A 93 7.01 13.55 19.33
CA HIS A 93 5.99 14.57 19.51
C HIS A 93 5.57 15.16 18.16
N ASN A 94 4.26 15.33 17.92
CA ASN A 94 3.77 15.92 16.66
C ASN A 94 3.85 17.45 16.69
N ASN A 95 5.08 17.93 16.56
CA ASN A 95 5.40 19.33 16.33
C ASN A 95 6.12 19.46 14.98
N PRO A 96 5.63 20.29 14.04
CA PRO A 96 6.24 20.41 12.71
C PRO A 96 7.74 20.72 12.74
N PHE A 97 8.20 21.56 13.67
CA PHE A 97 9.63 21.89 13.80
C PHE A 97 10.47 20.71 14.28
N ILE A 98 9.94 19.89 15.20
CA ILE A 98 10.62 18.69 15.69
C ILE A 98 10.71 17.66 14.56
N ILE A 99 9.61 17.43 13.85
CA ILE A 99 9.53 16.48 12.74
C ILE A 99 10.51 16.86 11.63
N ASP A 100 10.53 18.13 11.23
CA ASP A 100 11.43 18.59 10.17
C ASP A 100 12.90 18.43 10.60
N LYS A 101 13.25 18.73 11.86
CA LYS A 101 14.60 18.47 12.39
C LYS A 101 14.98 16.98 12.42
N ILE A 102 14.07 16.09 12.82
CA ILE A 102 14.32 14.64 12.81
C ILE A 102 14.57 14.16 11.37
N ILE A 103 13.73 14.60 10.42
CA ILE A 103 13.88 14.22 9.01
C ILE A 103 15.20 14.77 8.45
N GLU A 104 15.49 16.06 8.65
CA GLU A 104 16.77 16.68 8.25
C GLU A 104 17.97 15.91 8.80
N ARG A 105 17.91 15.51 10.08
CA ARG A 105 18.99 14.74 10.70
C ARG A 105 19.16 13.37 10.03
N LEU A 106 18.07 12.66 9.75
CA LEU A 106 18.12 11.38 9.05
C LEU A 106 18.66 11.52 7.61
N LEU A 107 18.33 12.61 6.92
CA LEU A 107 18.88 12.91 5.59
C LEU A 107 20.39 13.18 5.64
N GLN A 108 20.87 13.95 6.63
CA GLN A 108 22.31 14.16 6.84
C GLN A 108 23.07 12.87 7.15
N CYS A 109 22.42 11.90 7.79
CA CYS A 109 22.98 10.59 8.08
C CYS A 109 22.93 9.61 6.88
N GLY A 110 22.33 10.01 5.75
CA GLY A 110 22.34 9.24 4.51
C GLY A 110 21.00 8.65 4.06
N ALA A 111 19.89 9.01 4.72
CA ALA A 111 18.56 8.71 4.19
C ALA A 111 18.20 9.64 3.02
N ARG A 112 17.23 9.23 2.21
CA ARG A 112 16.58 10.06 1.20
C ARG A 112 15.10 10.26 1.51
N VAL A 113 14.51 11.38 1.13
CA VAL A 113 13.05 11.55 1.23
C VAL A 113 12.34 10.51 0.34
N ALA A 114 11.36 9.82 0.90
CA ALA A 114 10.54 8.88 0.15
C ALA A 114 9.70 9.59 -0.93
N GLY A 115 9.62 9.00 -2.11
CA GLY A 115 8.66 9.39 -3.14
C GLY A 115 7.22 9.04 -2.76
N ARG A 116 6.27 9.60 -3.51
CA ARG A 116 4.84 9.31 -3.30
C ARG A 116 4.57 7.82 -3.48
N GLY A 117 4.01 7.18 -2.46
CA GLY A 117 3.71 5.76 -2.47
C GLY A 117 4.94 4.84 -2.48
N GLU A 118 6.16 5.36 -2.27
CA GLU A 118 7.39 4.56 -2.44
C GLU A 118 7.45 3.37 -1.47
N PHE A 119 6.95 3.50 -0.23
CA PHE A 119 6.86 2.36 0.69
C PHE A 119 5.98 1.23 0.14
N THR A 120 4.79 1.55 -0.37
CA THR A 120 3.88 0.56 -0.97
C THR A 120 4.45 0.00 -2.27
N LYS A 121 5.10 0.84 -3.09
CA LYS A 121 5.83 0.39 -4.29
C LYS A 121 6.89 -0.65 -3.94
N ARG A 122 7.69 -0.42 -2.89
CA ARG A 122 8.71 -1.39 -2.43
C ARG A 122 8.09 -2.67 -1.88
N ALA A 123 6.96 -2.57 -1.17
CA ALA A 123 6.19 -3.73 -0.75
C ALA A 123 5.77 -4.59 -1.97
N PHE A 124 5.28 -3.95 -3.02
CA PHE A 124 4.93 -4.63 -4.28
C PHE A 124 6.16 -5.28 -4.95
N LEU A 125 7.24 -4.52 -5.15
CA LEU A 125 8.47 -5.02 -5.78
C LEU A 125 9.12 -6.19 -5.01
N ASN A 126 8.99 -6.20 -3.68
CA ASN A 126 9.50 -7.26 -2.82
C ASN A 126 8.50 -8.40 -2.60
N GLY A 127 7.40 -8.45 -3.38
CA GLY A 127 6.41 -9.52 -3.32
C GLY A 127 5.63 -9.61 -2.00
N LYS A 128 5.58 -8.52 -1.23
CA LYS A 128 4.81 -8.44 0.03
C LYS A 128 3.32 -8.25 -0.22
N VAL A 129 2.99 -7.60 -1.33
CA VAL A 129 1.64 -7.34 -1.83
C VAL A 129 1.67 -7.44 -3.36
N ASP A 130 0.55 -7.78 -3.98
CA ASP A 130 0.37 -7.59 -5.42
C ASP A 130 -0.08 -6.15 -5.76
N LEU A 131 -0.27 -5.85 -7.04
CA LEU A 131 -0.64 -4.51 -7.50
C LEU A 131 -2.03 -4.09 -7.03
N SER A 132 -2.99 -5.01 -7.04
CA SER A 132 -4.37 -4.77 -6.59
C SER A 132 -4.41 -4.47 -5.09
N GLN A 133 -3.65 -5.22 -4.29
CA GLN A 133 -3.49 -4.96 -2.87
C GLN A 133 -2.77 -3.63 -2.59
N ALA A 134 -1.77 -3.27 -3.40
CA ALA A 134 -1.08 -1.98 -3.30
C ALA A 134 -2.03 -0.80 -3.56
N GLU A 135 -2.93 -0.91 -4.54
CA GLU A 135 -3.98 0.08 -4.81
C GLU A 135 -4.99 0.16 -3.65
N ALA A 136 -5.41 -0.99 -3.13
CA ALA A 136 -6.34 -1.07 -2.01
C ALA A 136 -5.85 -0.36 -0.74
N VAL A 137 -4.53 -0.29 -0.51
CA VAL A 137 -3.96 0.52 0.59
C VAL A 137 -4.35 1.99 0.44
N HIS A 138 -4.25 2.55 -0.77
CA HIS A 138 -4.62 3.95 -1.02
C HIS A 138 -6.13 4.15 -0.88
N GLU A 139 -6.93 3.23 -1.45
CA GLU A 139 -8.38 3.28 -1.37
C GLU A 139 -8.88 3.25 0.08
N LEU A 140 -8.28 2.40 0.93
CA LEU A 140 -8.61 2.31 2.34
C LEU A 140 -8.32 3.63 3.08
N ILE A 141 -7.16 4.25 2.82
CA ILE A 141 -6.77 5.54 3.42
C ILE A 141 -7.74 6.66 3.02
N CYS A 142 -8.24 6.64 1.78
CA CYS A 142 -9.08 7.70 1.21
C CYS A 142 -10.60 7.42 1.28
N ALA A 143 -11.01 6.27 1.82
CA ALA A 143 -12.40 5.85 1.88
C ALA A 143 -13.27 6.85 2.67
N LYS A 144 -14.45 7.17 2.11
CA LYS A 144 -15.40 8.14 2.69
C LYS A 144 -16.73 7.52 3.13
N SER A 145 -16.90 6.22 2.97
CA SER A 145 -18.08 5.47 3.35
C SER A 145 -17.67 4.11 3.94
N GLU A 146 -18.50 3.56 4.81
CA GLU A 146 -18.29 2.21 5.37
C GLU A 146 -18.23 1.15 4.26
N ALA A 147 -19.06 1.29 3.22
CA ALA A 147 -19.04 0.41 2.06
C ALA A 147 -17.70 0.48 1.29
N ALA A 148 -17.13 1.68 1.11
CA ALA A 148 -15.81 1.84 0.49
C ALA A 148 -14.70 1.22 1.35
N VAL A 149 -14.75 1.39 2.68
CA VAL A 149 -13.82 0.74 3.62
C VAL A 149 -13.92 -0.79 3.49
N GLY A 150 -15.13 -1.34 3.50
CA GLY A 150 -15.38 -2.77 3.36
C GLY A 150 -14.84 -3.33 2.04
N SER A 151 -15.07 -2.62 0.93
CA SER A 151 -14.53 -2.98 -0.38
C SER A 151 -13.00 -2.99 -0.41
N ALA A 152 -12.36 -1.91 0.06
CA ALA A 152 -10.90 -1.82 0.08
C ALA A 152 -10.27 -2.90 0.98
N LEU A 153 -10.88 -3.22 2.13
CA LEU A 153 -10.41 -4.32 2.99
C LEU A 153 -10.53 -5.69 2.32
N ALA A 154 -11.61 -5.94 1.57
CA ALA A 154 -11.77 -7.20 0.84
C ALA A 154 -10.71 -7.35 -0.26
N GLN A 155 -10.40 -6.27 -0.98
CA GLN A 155 -9.34 -6.26 -1.98
C GLN A 155 -7.94 -6.41 -1.35
N LEU A 156 -7.69 -5.75 -0.22
CA LEU A 156 -6.42 -5.87 0.53
C LEU A 156 -6.19 -7.30 1.03
N ARG A 157 -7.25 -8.06 1.34
CA ARG A 157 -7.18 -9.49 1.68
C ARG A 157 -6.90 -10.40 0.48
N GLY A 158 -6.79 -9.85 -0.73
CA GLY A 158 -6.48 -10.59 -1.95
C GLY A 158 -7.69 -11.16 -2.69
N GLY A 159 -8.89 -10.61 -2.48
CA GLY A 159 -10.11 -11.09 -3.17
C GLY A 159 -9.95 -11.09 -4.69
N LEU A 160 -9.61 -9.93 -5.28
CA LEU A 160 -9.38 -9.81 -6.72
C LEU A 160 -8.16 -10.63 -7.18
N SER A 161 -7.11 -10.68 -6.36
CA SER A 161 -5.88 -11.41 -6.68
C SER A 161 -6.12 -12.92 -6.81
N HIS A 162 -6.95 -13.46 -5.94
CA HIS A 162 -7.37 -14.86 -5.99
C HIS A 162 -8.21 -15.14 -7.25
N GLU A 163 -9.16 -14.27 -7.60
CA GLU A 163 -9.95 -14.40 -8.82
C GLU A 163 -9.06 -14.36 -10.08
N MET A 164 -8.11 -13.42 -10.13
CA MET A 164 -7.16 -13.32 -11.25
C MET A 164 -6.24 -14.54 -11.34
N ALA A 165 -5.76 -15.07 -10.22
CA ALA A 165 -4.92 -16.27 -10.20
C ALA A 165 -5.66 -17.52 -10.70
N GLU A 166 -6.95 -17.64 -10.40
CA GLU A 166 -7.77 -18.75 -10.90
C GLU A 166 -8.02 -18.63 -12.40
N LEU A 167 -8.29 -17.43 -12.91
CA LEU A 167 -8.37 -17.17 -14.35
C LEU A 167 -7.05 -17.47 -15.06
N GLU A 168 -5.93 -17.00 -14.51
CA GLU A 168 -4.58 -17.24 -15.04
C GLU A 168 -4.29 -18.74 -15.14
N LYS A 169 -4.61 -19.50 -14.10
CA LYS A 169 -4.43 -20.96 -14.08
C LYS A 169 -5.23 -21.66 -15.18
N GLN A 170 -6.47 -21.25 -15.40
CA GLN A 170 -7.33 -21.82 -16.44
C GLN A 170 -6.82 -21.44 -17.85
N ILE A 171 -6.39 -20.20 -18.05
CA ILE A 171 -5.78 -19.76 -19.31
C ILE A 171 -4.47 -20.52 -19.58
N LEU A 172 -3.61 -20.69 -18.58
CA LEU A 172 -2.36 -21.44 -18.72
C LEU A 172 -2.63 -22.89 -19.12
N ARG A 173 -3.65 -23.52 -18.51
CA ARG A 173 -4.10 -24.87 -18.90
C ARG A 173 -4.47 -24.89 -20.38
N LEU A 174 -5.27 -23.94 -20.86
CA LEU A 174 -5.64 -23.84 -22.28
C LEU A 174 -4.43 -23.66 -23.20
N VAL A 175 -3.48 -22.81 -22.83
CA VAL A 175 -2.24 -22.58 -23.61
C VAL A 175 -1.45 -23.88 -23.72
N THR A 176 -1.24 -24.59 -22.60
CA THR A 176 -0.53 -25.87 -22.61
C THR A 176 -1.22 -26.91 -23.49
N PHE A 177 -2.56 -26.97 -23.48
CA PHE A 177 -3.29 -27.87 -24.38
C PHE A 177 -3.13 -27.48 -25.86
N ALA A 178 -3.22 -26.19 -26.17
CA ALA A 178 -3.02 -25.70 -27.53
C ALA A 178 -1.60 -26.01 -28.03
N GLU A 179 -0.58 -25.74 -27.22
CA GLU A 179 0.82 -26.05 -27.55
C GLU A 179 1.03 -27.55 -27.78
N ALA A 180 0.49 -28.41 -26.92
CA ALA A 180 0.57 -29.86 -27.09
C ALA A 180 -0.07 -30.32 -28.42
N SER A 181 -1.21 -29.73 -28.81
CA SER A 181 -1.89 -30.09 -30.06
C SER A 181 -1.10 -29.77 -31.34
N PHE A 182 -0.13 -28.84 -31.29
CA PHE A 182 0.77 -28.55 -32.41
C PHE A 182 1.97 -29.50 -32.50
N GLU A 183 2.31 -30.23 -31.43
CA GLU A 183 3.43 -31.17 -31.38
C GLU A 183 3.06 -32.59 -31.84
N PHE A 184 1.76 -32.94 -31.87
CA PHE A 184 1.28 -34.25 -32.33
C PHE A 184 0.79 -34.21 -33.79
N GLY A 185 1.04 -35.28 -34.56
CA GLY A 185 0.62 -35.39 -35.96
C GLY A 185 -0.88 -35.66 -36.12
N GLU A 186 -1.43 -35.43 -37.33
CA GLU A 186 -2.87 -35.54 -37.65
C GLU A 186 -3.55 -36.85 -37.21
N GLU A 187 -2.81 -37.95 -37.06
CA GLU A 187 -3.33 -39.27 -36.69
C GLU A 187 -3.52 -39.50 -35.18
N GLU A 188 -2.93 -38.66 -34.29
CA GLU A 188 -3.09 -38.77 -32.83
C GLU A 188 -4.15 -37.81 -32.26
N ILE A 189 -4.59 -36.83 -33.04
CA ILE A 189 -5.53 -35.76 -32.62
C ILE A 189 -7.00 -36.20 -32.73
N SER A 190 -7.29 -37.26 -33.51
CA SER A 190 -8.66 -37.61 -33.91
C SER A 190 -9.52 -38.30 -32.85
N ASP A 191 -8.99 -38.62 -31.65
CA ASP A 191 -9.65 -39.60 -30.76
C ASP A 191 -10.06 -39.14 -29.36
N VAL A 192 -10.06 -37.83 -29.06
CA VAL A 192 -10.52 -37.35 -27.75
C VAL A 192 -11.27 -36.03 -27.90
N GLY A 193 -12.40 -35.86 -27.21
CA GLY A 193 -13.28 -34.66 -27.23
C GLY A 193 -12.67 -33.35 -26.72
N HIS A 194 -11.39 -33.13 -27.00
CA HIS A 194 -10.58 -31.98 -26.62
C HIS A 194 -11.12 -30.67 -27.18
N ASP A 195 -11.63 -30.65 -28.41
CA ASP A 195 -12.24 -29.44 -29.00
C ASP A 195 -13.46 -28.95 -28.23
N GLU A 196 -14.28 -29.88 -27.73
CA GLU A 196 -15.48 -29.54 -26.97
C GLU A 196 -15.14 -29.09 -25.54
N GLU A 197 -14.15 -29.73 -24.89
CA GLU A 197 -13.61 -29.32 -23.59
C GLU A 197 -12.92 -27.94 -23.65
N LEU A 198 -12.17 -27.66 -24.72
CA LEU A 198 -11.53 -26.36 -24.95
C LEU A 198 -12.59 -25.26 -25.16
N ARG A 199 -13.60 -25.53 -26.00
CA ARG A 199 -14.70 -24.58 -26.25
C ARG A 199 -15.52 -24.31 -24.99
N SER A 200 -15.81 -25.33 -24.19
CA SER A 200 -16.54 -25.15 -22.94
C SER A 200 -15.74 -24.33 -21.93
N THR A 201 -14.45 -24.66 -21.73
CA THR A 201 -13.56 -23.92 -20.83
C THR A 201 -13.40 -22.46 -21.26
N PHE A 202 -13.24 -22.20 -22.57
CA PHE A 202 -13.15 -20.83 -23.09
C PHE A 202 -14.45 -20.04 -22.87
N LYS A 203 -15.60 -20.70 -23.02
CA LYS A 203 -16.91 -20.11 -22.74
C LYS A 203 -17.07 -19.77 -21.26
N GLU A 204 -16.73 -20.70 -20.37
CA GLU A 204 -16.78 -20.49 -18.91
C GLU A 204 -15.89 -19.33 -18.48
N LEU A 205 -14.65 -19.26 -19.00
CA LEU A 205 -13.74 -18.13 -18.78
C LEU A 205 -14.32 -16.80 -19.24
N SER A 206 -14.88 -16.78 -20.46
CA SER A 206 -15.49 -15.58 -21.03
C SER A 206 -16.67 -15.09 -20.20
N GLU A 207 -17.52 -16.01 -19.74
CA GLU A 207 -18.66 -15.71 -18.86
C GLU A 207 -18.20 -15.21 -17.48
N HIS A 208 -17.13 -15.78 -16.93
CA HIS A 208 -16.57 -15.34 -15.65
C HIS A 208 -16.02 -13.91 -15.76
N VAL A 209 -15.23 -13.62 -16.79
CA VAL A 209 -14.71 -12.26 -17.06
C VAL A 209 -15.86 -11.27 -17.25
N HIS A 210 -16.93 -11.68 -17.97
CA HIS A 210 -18.08 -10.81 -18.18
C HIS A 210 -18.80 -10.45 -16.86
N LYS A 211 -18.99 -11.43 -15.96
CA LYS A 211 -19.57 -11.18 -14.62
C LYS A 211 -18.73 -10.17 -13.82
N ILE A 212 -17.40 -10.29 -13.85
CA ILE A 212 -16.51 -9.33 -13.18
C ILE A 212 -16.74 -7.92 -13.76
N GLN A 213 -16.79 -7.79 -15.09
CA GLN A 213 -17.04 -6.51 -15.76
C GLN A 213 -18.39 -5.88 -15.40
N GLU A 214 -19.46 -6.67 -15.29
CA GLU A 214 -20.79 -6.17 -14.92
C GLU A 214 -20.79 -5.53 -13.52
N THR A 215 -20.07 -6.15 -12.57
CA THR A 215 -20.01 -5.66 -11.18
C THR A 215 -19.18 -4.38 -11.02
N PHE A 216 -18.29 -4.07 -11.97
CA PHE A 216 -17.37 -2.93 -11.91
C PHE A 216 -18.09 -1.58 -11.77
N SER A 217 -19.22 -1.42 -12.46
CA SER A 217 -20.00 -0.17 -12.42
C SER A 217 -20.55 0.13 -11.01
N CYS A 218 -21.06 -0.90 -10.34
CA CYS A 218 -21.56 -0.82 -8.97
C CYS A 218 -20.42 -0.59 -7.97
N GLN A 219 -19.33 -1.34 -8.10
CA GLN A 219 -18.14 -1.20 -7.25
C GLN A 219 -17.52 0.21 -7.37
N ARG A 220 -17.50 0.78 -8.58
CA ARG A 220 -17.06 2.15 -8.80
C ARG A 220 -17.92 3.17 -8.06
N CYS A 221 -19.24 3.01 -8.05
CA CYS A 221 -20.14 3.87 -7.28
C CYS A 221 -19.91 3.75 -5.77
N VAL A 222 -19.61 2.54 -5.28
CA VAL A 222 -19.26 2.30 -3.87
C VAL A 222 -17.95 3.01 -3.50
N ARG A 223 -16.94 2.92 -4.37
CA ARG A 223 -15.61 3.50 -4.14
C ARG A 223 -15.58 5.02 -4.29
N ASP A 224 -16.07 5.54 -5.41
CA ASP A 224 -15.93 6.97 -5.77
C ASP A 224 -17.10 7.82 -5.26
N GLY A 225 -18.20 7.18 -4.85
CA GLY A 225 -19.48 7.82 -4.60
C GLY A 225 -20.20 8.22 -5.89
N VAL A 226 -21.42 8.75 -5.74
CA VAL A 226 -22.22 9.23 -6.87
C VAL A 226 -22.03 10.74 -7.02
N ARG A 227 -21.62 11.18 -8.21
CA ARG A 227 -21.56 12.60 -8.56
C ARG A 227 -22.96 13.12 -8.86
N VAL A 228 -23.46 14.02 -8.02
CA VAL A 228 -24.78 14.64 -8.17
C VAL A 228 -24.60 16.12 -8.52
N ALA A 229 -25.25 16.57 -9.58
CA ALA A 229 -25.31 17.98 -9.96
C ALA A 229 -26.65 18.59 -9.54
N ILE A 230 -26.63 19.68 -8.78
CA ILE A 230 -27.83 20.44 -8.41
C ILE A 230 -28.00 21.59 -9.42
N VAL A 231 -28.98 21.46 -10.31
CA VAL A 231 -29.22 22.41 -11.41
C VAL A 231 -30.56 23.12 -11.22
N GLY A 232 -30.61 24.41 -11.52
CA GLY A 232 -31.83 25.22 -11.40
C GLY A 232 -31.57 26.69 -11.70
N SER A 233 -32.62 27.48 -11.91
CA SER A 233 -32.56 28.92 -12.19
C SER A 233 -31.93 29.73 -11.04
N VAL A 234 -31.54 30.97 -11.32
CA VAL A 234 -31.04 31.91 -10.30
C VAL A 234 -32.11 32.05 -9.21
N ASN A 235 -31.72 31.98 -7.94
CA ASN A 235 -32.61 31.98 -6.75
C ASN A 235 -33.54 30.77 -6.57
N ALA A 236 -33.35 29.66 -7.30
CA ALA A 236 -34.15 28.42 -7.13
C ALA A 236 -33.86 27.62 -5.83
N GLY A 237 -33.21 28.21 -4.83
CA GLY A 237 -32.92 27.52 -3.56
C GLY A 237 -31.82 26.45 -3.62
N LYS A 238 -30.99 26.40 -4.67
CA LYS A 238 -29.88 25.42 -4.83
C LYS A 238 -28.96 25.37 -3.60
N SER A 239 -28.58 26.53 -3.07
CA SER A 239 -27.72 26.65 -1.88
C SER A 239 -28.43 26.17 -0.61
N THR A 240 -29.73 26.38 -0.51
CA THR A 240 -30.55 25.91 0.62
C THR A 240 -30.57 24.39 0.65
N ILE A 241 -30.83 23.73 -0.49
CA ILE A 241 -30.79 22.27 -0.61
C ILE A 241 -29.43 21.71 -0.22
N LEU A 242 -28.34 22.30 -0.74
CA LEU A 242 -26.98 21.84 -0.43
C LEU A 242 -26.68 21.96 1.07
N ASN A 243 -27.06 23.06 1.71
CA ASN A 243 -26.85 23.26 3.14
C ASN A 243 -27.70 22.30 4.00
N SER A 244 -28.95 22.04 3.61
CA SER A 244 -29.81 21.06 4.26
C SER A 244 -29.24 19.64 4.15
N LEU A 245 -28.69 19.25 2.98
CA LEU A 245 -28.06 17.94 2.77
C LEU A 245 -26.76 17.78 3.55
N VAL A 246 -26.00 18.86 3.75
CA VAL A 246 -24.72 18.85 4.49
C VAL A 246 -24.92 18.97 6.01
N GLY A 247 -26.15 19.20 6.47
CA GLY A 247 -26.49 19.27 7.90
C GLY A 247 -25.83 20.42 8.65
N ARG A 248 -25.46 21.51 7.96
CA ARG A 248 -24.84 22.69 8.57
C ARG A 248 -25.62 23.95 8.21
N GLU A 249 -26.32 24.53 9.19
CA GLU A 249 -26.49 25.98 9.25
C GLU A 249 -25.11 26.58 9.55
N ARG A 250 -24.43 27.09 8.52
CA ARG A 250 -23.33 28.03 8.70
C ARG A 250 -23.89 29.43 8.46
N ALA A 251 -24.23 30.11 9.55
CA ALA A 251 -24.28 31.56 9.66
C ALA A 251 -23.08 32.01 10.51
#